data_AF-A0A6I6N7I5-F1
#
_entry.id   AF-A0A6I6N7I5-F1
#
_cell.length_a   1.000
_cell.length_b   1.000
_cell.length_c   1.000
_cell.angle_alpha   90.00
_cell.angle_beta   90.00
_cell.angle_gamma   90.00
#
_symmetry.space_group_name_H-M   'P 1'
#
loop_
_entity.id
_entity.type
_entity.pdbx_description
1 polymer ?
#
loop_
_entity_poly.entity_id
_entity_poly.type
_entity_poly.pdbx_seq_one_letter_code
_entity_poly.pdbx_strand_id
1 'polypeptide(L)'
;MKLALRQLSHDYVVSRSLDKNPNWNASLHLDKVVCRSISNWYDQAPLSTGTEQEALQYRILKEDTLEQFELLRKNGVSIEPWLTDGQPYTSSAALSDQLHAEKKLYVFLTANGHGEGNGIESAERPPDHPMLEPSPVTSKGVRFLFNDLFRAVHDAFGHAARGNRFTARGEFMAAWDHMKMYPPACHPVLLSETVGQICWFYFGPHVRRPDGSVPGPPDPDYVPPARRPYSPQKTVPMPDELLSAFRSLFKQVSR
;
A
#
# COMPACT_ATOMS: atom_id res chain seq x y z
N MET A 1 -18.06 5.64 -21.21
CA MET A 1 -17.77 4.23 -20.87
C MET A 1 -17.15 4.20 -19.46
N LYS A 2 -17.77 3.51 -18.50
CA LYS A 2 -17.25 3.43 -17.11
C LYS A 2 -15.88 2.74 -17.10
N LEU A 3 -14.97 3.21 -16.25
CA LEU A 3 -13.65 2.59 -16.08
C LEU A 3 -13.81 1.20 -15.44
N ALA A 4 -13.35 0.15 -16.13
CA ALA A 4 -13.47 -1.23 -15.68
C ALA A 4 -12.17 -1.71 -14.99
N LEU A 5 -11.83 -1.11 -13.84
CA LEU A 5 -10.58 -1.38 -13.11
C LEU A 5 -10.34 -2.88 -12.82
N ARG A 6 -11.41 -3.65 -12.53
CA ARG A 6 -11.31 -5.10 -12.32
C ARG A 6 -10.80 -5.82 -13.57
N GLN A 7 -11.40 -5.52 -14.72
CA GLN A 7 -10.98 -6.09 -16.00
C GLN A 7 -9.56 -5.65 -16.35
N LEU A 8 -9.24 -4.38 -16.13
CA LEU A 8 -7.90 -3.84 -16.38
C LEU A 8 -6.82 -4.54 -15.54
N SER A 9 -7.08 -4.77 -14.25
CA SER A 9 -6.16 -5.54 -13.38
C SER A 9 -6.02 -6.99 -13.84
N HIS A 10 -7.11 -7.63 -14.27
CA HIS A 10 -7.09 -8.99 -14.78
C HIS A 10 -6.25 -9.10 -16.06
N ASP A 11 -6.51 -8.24 -17.04
CA ASP A 11 -5.83 -8.25 -18.33
C ASP A 11 -4.34 -7.94 -18.19
N TYR A 12 -3.99 -7.03 -17.27
CA TYR A 12 -2.60 -6.75 -16.95
C TYR A 12 -1.88 -8.02 -16.46
N VAL A 13 -2.43 -8.68 -15.43
CA VAL A 13 -1.84 -9.89 -14.83
C VAL A 13 -1.68 -11.02 -15.85
N VAL A 14 -2.69 -11.25 -16.70
CA VAL A 14 -2.63 -12.27 -17.75
C VAL A 14 -1.62 -11.89 -18.82
N SER A 15 -1.63 -10.65 -19.31
CA SER A 15 -0.72 -10.19 -20.37
C SER A 15 0.76 -10.22 -19.95
N ARG A 16 1.03 -9.96 -18.66
CA ARG A 16 2.36 -10.05 -18.05
C ARG A 16 2.75 -11.47 -17.65
N SER A 17 1.88 -12.46 -17.88
CA SER A 17 2.09 -13.86 -17.47
C SER A 17 2.39 -14.04 -15.97
N LEU A 18 1.88 -13.15 -15.12
CA LEU A 18 2.05 -13.22 -13.66
C LEU A 18 1.18 -14.36 -13.08
N ASP A 19 -0.03 -14.52 -13.61
CA ASP A 19 -0.93 -15.64 -13.35
C ASP A 19 -1.83 -15.82 -14.58
N LYS A 20 -2.00 -17.07 -15.04
CA LYS A 20 -2.82 -17.41 -16.21
C LYS A 20 -4.33 -17.38 -15.91
N ASN A 21 -4.71 -17.58 -14.66
CA ASN A 21 -6.12 -17.57 -14.25
C ASN A 21 -6.26 -16.87 -12.90
N PRO A 22 -6.01 -15.56 -12.85
CA PRO A 22 -5.94 -14.86 -11.59
C PRO A 22 -7.31 -14.82 -10.88
N ASN A 23 -7.25 -15.04 -9.57
CA ASN A 23 -8.43 -15.01 -8.70
C ASN A 23 -8.25 -13.97 -7.59
N TRP A 24 -9.20 -13.03 -7.53
CA TRP A 24 -9.28 -12.04 -6.46
C TRP A 24 -10.34 -12.33 -5.41
N ASN A 25 -11.18 -13.33 -5.61
CA ASN A 25 -12.16 -13.72 -4.61
C ASN A 25 -11.44 -14.42 -3.45
N ALA A 26 -11.30 -13.71 -2.34
CA ALA A 26 -10.71 -14.22 -1.12
C ALA A 26 -11.47 -13.72 0.11
N SER A 27 -11.57 -14.59 1.12
CA SER A 27 -11.95 -14.19 2.47
C SER A 27 -10.71 -13.98 3.31
N LEU A 28 -10.63 -12.84 4.00
CA LEU A 28 -9.58 -12.54 4.97
C LEU A 28 -9.99 -12.94 6.39
N HIS A 29 -9.16 -13.75 7.05
CA HIS A 29 -9.14 -13.93 8.50
C HIS A 29 -8.00 -13.09 9.08
N LEU A 30 -8.33 -11.95 9.70
CA LEU A 30 -7.32 -11.03 10.23
C LEU A 30 -6.82 -11.54 11.60
N ASP A 31 -5.89 -12.47 11.58
CA ASP A 31 -5.26 -13.02 12.78
C ASP A 31 -4.34 -11.97 13.43
N LYS A 32 -4.73 -11.53 14.63
CA LYS A 32 -3.98 -10.53 15.40
C LYS A 32 -2.59 -11.03 15.82
N VAL A 33 -2.38 -12.34 15.95
CA VAL A 33 -1.06 -12.91 16.24
C VAL A 33 -0.12 -12.61 15.08
N VAL A 34 -0.53 -12.92 13.85
CA VAL A 34 0.26 -12.63 12.64
C VAL A 34 0.50 -11.13 12.49
N CYS A 35 -0.53 -10.31 12.68
CA CYS A 35 -0.41 -8.84 12.59
C CYS A 35 0.63 -8.29 13.59
N ARG A 36 0.63 -8.79 14.83
CA ARG A 36 1.64 -8.43 15.84
C ARG A 36 3.02 -8.94 15.49
N SER A 37 3.16 -10.14 14.95
CA SER A 37 4.45 -10.69 14.52
C SER A 37 5.09 -9.84 13.43
N ILE A 38 4.31 -9.47 12.39
CA ILE A 38 4.77 -8.58 11.33
C ILE A 38 5.11 -7.20 11.90
N SER A 39 4.25 -6.67 12.78
CA SER A 39 4.50 -5.37 13.40
C SER A 39 5.76 -5.35 14.26
N ASN A 40 6.02 -6.38 15.06
CA ASN A 40 7.19 -6.46 15.92
C ASN A 40 8.47 -6.58 15.09
N TRP A 41 8.44 -7.37 14.02
CA TRP A 41 9.53 -7.40 13.06
C TRP A 41 9.75 -6.03 12.43
N TYR A 42 8.69 -5.39 11.92
CA TYR A 42 8.81 -4.09 11.27
C TYR A 42 9.35 -3.02 12.22
N ASP A 43 8.94 -3.03 13.49
CA ASP A 43 9.45 -2.11 14.53
C ASP A 43 10.95 -2.28 14.75
N GLN A 44 11.44 -3.52 14.83
CA GLN A 44 12.83 -3.85 15.16
C GLN A 44 13.77 -3.89 13.95
N ALA A 45 13.25 -4.09 12.74
CA ALA A 45 14.06 -4.24 11.55
C ALA A 45 14.90 -2.98 11.28
N PRO A 46 16.11 -3.10 10.70
CA PRO A 46 16.87 -1.93 10.29
C PRO A 46 16.11 -1.13 9.21
N LEU A 47 16.47 0.14 9.03
CA LEU A 47 15.88 0.96 7.96
C LEU A 47 16.13 0.38 6.57
N SER A 48 17.27 -0.27 6.34
CA SER A 48 17.67 -0.92 5.09
C SER A 48 18.64 -2.06 5.39
N THR A 49 18.71 -3.06 4.50
CA THR A 49 19.80 -4.05 4.48
C THR A 49 20.97 -3.62 3.60
N GLY A 50 20.74 -2.69 2.66
CA GLY A 50 21.74 -2.23 1.69
C GLY A 50 22.20 -3.30 0.69
N THR A 51 21.49 -4.42 0.60
CA THR A 51 21.90 -5.57 -0.23
C THR A 51 21.56 -5.38 -1.71
N GLU A 52 22.32 -6.04 -2.59
CA GLU A 52 22.00 -6.08 -4.02
C GLU A 52 20.63 -6.71 -4.31
N GLN A 53 20.21 -7.66 -3.46
CA GLN A 53 18.89 -8.26 -3.55
C GLN A 53 17.78 -7.25 -3.24
N GLU A 54 17.91 -6.46 -2.16
CA GLU A 54 16.98 -5.37 -1.87
C GLU A 54 16.89 -4.38 -3.03
N ALA A 55 18.04 -3.95 -3.57
CA ALA A 55 18.09 -3.03 -4.70
C ALA A 55 17.42 -3.61 -5.97
N LEU A 56 17.61 -4.90 -6.24
CA LEU A 56 16.95 -5.60 -7.35
C LEU A 56 15.42 -5.65 -7.16
N GLN A 57 14.96 -5.96 -5.94
CA GLN A 57 13.53 -6.02 -5.64
C GLN A 57 12.85 -4.65 -5.81
N TYR A 58 13.50 -3.57 -5.38
CA TYR A 58 12.99 -2.21 -5.59
C TYR A 58 13.01 -1.79 -7.06
N ARG A 59 14.00 -2.23 -7.84
CA ARG A 59 14.01 -1.97 -9.29
C ARG A 59 12.79 -2.58 -9.97
N ILE A 60 12.50 -3.85 -9.70
CA ILE A 60 11.32 -4.55 -10.21
C ILE A 60 10.05 -3.85 -9.75
N LEU A 61 9.94 -3.52 -8.45
CA LEU A 61 8.78 -2.79 -7.91
C LEU A 61 8.54 -1.47 -8.65
N LYS A 62 9.59 -0.67 -8.89
CA LYS A 62 9.50 0.61 -9.59
C LYS A 62 9.10 0.46 -11.06
N GLU A 63 9.68 -0.52 -11.76
CA GLU A 63 9.38 -0.80 -13.17
C GLU A 63 7.91 -1.22 -13.35
N ASP A 64 7.43 -2.24 -12.60
CA ASP A 64 6.04 -2.67 -12.68
C ASP A 64 5.06 -1.57 -12.20
N THR A 65 5.44 -0.78 -11.19
CA THR A 65 4.63 0.37 -10.74
C THR A 65 4.45 1.40 -11.84
N LEU A 66 5.51 1.74 -12.58
CA LEU A 66 5.44 2.67 -13.71
C LEU A 66 4.56 2.09 -14.84
N GLU A 67 4.69 0.81 -15.15
CA GLU A 67 3.84 0.15 -16.15
C GLU A 67 2.35 0.21 -15.77
N GLN A 68 2.02 -0.11 -14.51
CA GLN A 68 0.65 -0.03 -14.00
C GLN A 68 0.10 1.41 -13.99
N PHE A 69 0.95 2.39 -13.70
CA PHE A 69 0.58 3.80 -13.73
C PHE A 69 0.24 4.25 -15.16
N GLU A 70 1.09 3.90 -16.13
CA GLU A 70 0.84 4.20 -17.55
C GLU A 70 -0.36 3.41 -18.11
N LEU A 71 -0.64 2.21 -17.59
CA LEU A 71 -1.85 1.47 -17.90
C LEU A 71 -3.11 2.26 -17.54
N LEU A 72 -3.16 2.87 -16.34
CA LEU A 72 -4.28 3.73 -15.94
C LEU A 72 -4.42 4.94 -16.87
N ARG A 73 -3.31 5.64 -17.17
CA ARG A 73 -3.30 6.81 -18.06
C ARG A 73 -3.75 6.48 -19.47
N LYS A 74 -3.25 5.37 -20.04
CA LYS A 74 -3.65 4.86 -21.37
C LYS A 74 -5.15 4.54 -21.44
N ASN A 75 -5.78 4.22 -20.31
CA ASN A 75 -7.22 3.97 -20.20
C ASN A 75 -8.03 5.23 -19.83
N GLY A 76 -7.39 6.40 -19.89
CA GLY A 76 -8.01 7.71 -19.76
C GLY A 76 -8.17 8.19 -18.32
N VAL A 77 -7.41 7.64 -17.38
CA VAL A 77 -7.36 8.16 -16.00
C VAL A 77 -6.44 9.37 -15.95
N SER A 78 -6.98 10.52 -15.51
CA SER A 78 -6.20 11.70 -15.16
C SER A 78 -5.68 11.54 -13.74
N ILE A 79 -4.35 11.42 -13.59
CA ILE A 79 -3.68 11.30 -12.29
C ILE A 79 -2.97 12.62 -12.01
N GLU A 80 -3.41 13.33 -10.97
CA GLU A 80 -2.97 14.68 -10.63
C GLU A 80 -2.43 14.76 -9.19
N PRO A 81 -1.41 15.58 -8.91
CA PRO A 81 -1.00 15.85 -7.54
C PRO A 81 -2.13 16.54 -6.76
N TRP A 82 -2.31 16.18 -5.51
CA TRP A 82 -3.10 16.96 -4.56
C TRP A 82 -2.25 18.11 -4.01
N LEU A 83 -2.59 19.34 -4.39
CA LEU A 83 -1.81 20.55 -4.09
C LEU A 83 -2.48 21.47 -3.05
N THR A 84 -3.49 20.98 -2.35
CA THR A 84 -4.20 21.73 -1.33
C THR A 84 -3.97 21.08 0.05
N ASP A 85 -4.30 21.82 1.11
CA ASP A 85 -4.15 21.31 2.48
C ASP A 85 -5.04 20.09 2.75
N GLY A 86 -4.55 19.20 3.62
CA GLY A 86 -5.25 17.99 4.04
C GLY A 86 -5.26 16.86 2.99
N GLN A 87 -6.05 15.83 3.26
CA GLN A 87 -6.17 14.63 2.40
C GLN A 87 -7.12 14.88 1.22
N PRO A 88 -6.85 14.33 0.02
CA PRO A 88 -7.73 14.47 -1.14
C PRO A 88 -9.09 13.76 -0.98
N TYR A 89 -9.14 12.75 -0.11
CA TYR A 89 -10.30 11.87 0.03
C TYR A 89 -10.68 11.70 1.49
N THR A 90 -11.97 11.84 1.78
CA THR A 90 -12.53 11.58 3.11
C THR A 90 -12.69 10.08 3.40
N SER A 91 -12.69 9.24 2.36
CA SER A 91 -12.81 7.79 2.44
C SER A 91 -12.41 7.12 1.12
N SER A 92 -12.17 5.80 1.17
CA SER A 92 -11.94 5.00 -0.05
C SER A 92 -13.16 4.95 -0.97
N ALA A 93 -14.37 5.15 -0.43
CA ALA A 93 -15.59 5.24 -1.23
C ALA A 93 -15.59 6.53 -2.07
N ALA A 94 -15.25 7.67 -1.48
CA ALA A 94 -15.13 8.94 -2.19
C ALA A 94 -14.05 8.87 -3.29
N LEU A 95 -12.91 8.23 -3.00
CA LEU A 95 -11.87 7.94 -3.99
C LEU A 95 -12.42 7.10 -5.15
N SER A 96 -13.05 5.97 -4.83
CA SER A 96 -13.58 5.03 -5.80
C SER A 96 -14.66 5.67 -6.69
N ASP A 97 -15.57 6.42 -6.09
CA ASP A 97 -16.65 7.12 -6.79
C ASP A 97 -16.09 8.12 -7.80
N GLN A 98 -15.13 8.96 -7.40
CA GLN A 98 -14.46 9.90 -8.31
C GLN A 98 -13.72 9.17 -9.43
N LEU A 99 -12.93 8.15 -9.10
CA LEU A 99 -12.16 7.42 -10.11
C LEU A 99 -13.07 6.73 -11.14
N HIS A 100 -14.19 6.13 -10.72
CA HIS A 100 -15.12 5.47 -11.63
C HIS A 100 -15.98 6.44 -12.43
N ALA A 101 -16.41 7.56 -11.84
CA ALA A 101 -17.30 8.53 -12.48
C ALA A 101 -16.54 9.50 -13.39
N GLU A 102 -15.42 10.03 -12.91
CA GLU A 102 -14.68 11.13 -13.55
C GLU A 102 -13.39 10.67 -14.22
N LYS A 103 -12.96 9.42 -13.98
CA LYS A 103 -11.63 8.93 -14.35
C LYS A 103 -10.52 9.85 -13.83
N LYS A 104 -10.69 10.34 -12.61
CA LYS A 104 -9.76 11.24 -11.96
C LYS A 104 -9.24 10.62 -10.66
N LEU A 105 -7.94 10.72 -10.44
CA LEU A 105 -7.29 10.30 -9.21
C LEU A 105 -6.34 11.41 -8.75
N TYR A 106 -6.50 11.84 -7.51
CA TYR A 106 -5.59 12.73 -6.83
C TYR A 106 -4.59 11.93 -6.00
N VAL A 107 -3.31 12.27 -6.13
CA VAL A 107 -2.23 11.63 -5.36
C VAL A 107 -1.86 12.53 -4.20
N PHE A 108 -2.01 12.02 -2.97
CA PHE A 108 -1.42 12.68 -1.82
C PHE A 108 0.11 12.52 -1.88
N LEU A 109 0.80 13.61 -2.15
CA LEU A 109 2.23 13.60 -2.44
C LEU A 109 3.05 13.10 -1.25
N THR A 110 4.10 12.36 -1.56
CA THR A 110 5.12 11.91 -0.61
C THR A 110 5.76 13.07 0.15
N ALA A 111 5.87 14.24 -0.49
CA ALA A 111 6.36 15.46 0.15
C ALA A 111 5.43 16.00 1.26
N ASN A 112 4.14 15.63 1.23
CA ASN A 112 3.13 16.13 2.16
C ASN A 112 2.88 15.17 3.34
N GLY A 113 3.41 13.94 3.32
CA GLY A 113 3.30 12.98 4.42
C GLY A 113 3.18 11.52 3.98
N HIS A 114 3.21 10.61 4.96
CA HIS A 114 3.26 9.15 4.75
C HIS A 114 2.18 8.43 5.59
N GLY A 115 1.26 7.69 4.98
CA GLY A 115 0.24 6.90 5.71
C GLY A 115 -0.96 7.69 6.27
N GLU A 116 -1.81 6.99 7.04
CA GLU A 116 -2.97 7.58 7.73
C GLU A 116 -2.51 8.28 9.02
N GLY A 117 -2.84 9.55 9.24
CA GLY A 117 -2.48 10.28 10.46
C GLY A 117 -2.19 11.76 10.21
N ASN A 118 -2.14 12.57 11.27
CA ASN A 118 -1.70 13.97 11.26
C ASN A 118 -0.44 14.17 12.13
N GLY A 119 0.37 13.11 12.30
CA GLY A 119 1.60 13.18 13.09
C GLY A 119 2.55 14.26 12.57
N ILE A 120 2.98 15.17 13.44
CA ILE A 120 3.84 16.32 13.09
C ILE A 120 5.31 15.89 12.98
N GLU A 121 5.67 14.70 13.47
CA GLU A 121 7.03 14.17 13.41
C GLU A 121 7.29 13.47 12.07
N SER A 122 8.39 13.84 11.41
CA SER A 122 8.88 13.13 10.23
C SER A 122 9.20 11.70 10.63
N ALA A 123 8.49 10.73 10.05
CA ALA A 123 8.83 9.32 10.23
C ALA A 123 10.29 9.08 9.83
N GLU A 124 11.02 8.33 10.67
CA GLU A 124 12.39 7.92 10.39
C GLU A 124 12.44 7.16 9.04
N ARG A 125 13.42 7.48 8.19
CA ARG A 125 13.60 6.84 6.89
C ARG A 125 15.05 6.94 6.41
N PRO A 126 15.55 6.00 5.60
CA PRO A 126 16.85 6.13 4.96
C PRO A 126 16.82 7.29 3.95
N PRO A 127 17.88 8.11 3.86
CA PRO A 127 17.94 9.26 2.96
C PRO A 127 17.91 8.85 1.47
N ASP A 128 18.37 7.65 1.17
CA ASP A 128 18.46 7.02 -0.15
C ASP A 128 17.34 6.00 -0.41
N HIS A 129 16.22 6.12 0.30
CA HIS A 129 15.06 5.24 0.13
C HIS A 129 14.63 5.17 -1.36
N PRO A 130 14.64 4.01 -2.03
CA PRO A 130 14.45 3.90 -3.48
C PRO A 130 13.14 4.49 -4.00
N MET A 131 12.07 4.46 -3.20
CA MET A 131 10.77 5.06 -3.57
C MET A 131 10.76 6.60 -3.55
N LEU A 132 11.81 7.25 -3.01
CA LEU A 132 11.99 8.70 -3.07
C LEU A 132 12.71 9.15 -4.35
N GLU A 133 13.15 8.22 -5.19
CA GLU A 133 13.74 8.57 -6.47
C GLU A 133 12.71 9.26 -7.39
N PRO A 134 13.11 10.32 -8.11
CA PRO A 134 12.25 10.94 -9.10
C PRO A 134 11.90 9.99 -10.24
N SER A 135 10.61 9.84 -10.53
CA SER A 135 10.11 9.06 -11.67
C SER A 135 10.24 9.87 -12.98
N PRO A 136 9.98 9.25 -14.16
CA PRO A 136 9.89 9.99 -15.42
C PRO A 136 8.56 10.76 -15.58
N VAL A 137 7.62 10.64 -14.65
CA VAL A 137 6.28 11.22 -14.77
C VAL A 137 6.24 12.63 -14.16
N THR A 138 5.71 13.57 -14.93
CA THR A 138 5.36 14.92 -14.46
C THR A 138 3.88 15.18 -14.72
N SER A 139 3.17 15.68 -13.72
CA SER A 139 1.76 16.06 -13.80
C SER A 139 1.55 17.41 -13.11
N LYS A 140 0.87 18.34 -13.78
CA LYS A 140 0.62 19.71 -13.28
C LYS A 140 1.89 20.44 -12.78
N GLY A 141 3.03 20.23 -13.46
CA GLY A 141 4.31 20.85 -13.09
C GLY A 141 5.04 20.19 -11.92
N VAL A 142 4.46 19.15 -11.31
CA VAL A 142 5.11 18.35 -10.26
C VAL A 142 5.68 17.08 -10.86
N ARG A 143 6.99 16.86 -10.65
CA ARG A 143 7.64 15.59 -10.97
C ARG A 143 7.36 14.61 -9.83
N PHE A 144 6.66 13.52 -10.13
CA PHE A 144 6.34 12.50 -9.15
C PHE A 144 7.57 11.68 -8.75
N LEU A 145 7.62 11.28 -7.48
CA LEU A 145 8.52 10.23 -7.00
C LEU A 145 7.93 8.85 -7.29
N PHE A 146 8.73 7.79 -7.31
CA PHE A 146 8.20 6.44 -7.47
C PHE A 146 7.16 6.06 -6.40
N ASN A 147 7.28 6.59 -5.18
CA ASN A 147 6.27 6.42 -4.15
C ASN A 147 4.92 7.04 -4.53
N ASP A 148 4.90 8.20 -5.20
CA ASP A 148 3.66 8.85 -5.65
C ASP A 148 2.95 8.00 -6.72
N LEU A 149 3.73 7.39 -7.62
CA LEU A 149 3.22 6.44 -8.61
C LEU A 149 2.64 5.21 -7.91
N PHE A 150 3.36 4.67 -6.92
CA PHE A 150 2.95 3.49 -6.16
C PHE A 150 1.63 3.74 -5.42
N ARG A 151 1.49 4.90 -4.74
CA ARG A 151 0.24 5.32 -4.10
C ARG A 151 -0.91 5.38 -5.10
N ALA A 152 -0.69 5.96 -6.28
CA ALA A 152 -1.72 6.06 -7.30
C ALA A 152 -2.22 4.68 -7.77
N VAL A 153 -1.31 3.75 -8.07
CA VAL A 153 -1.70 2.40 -8.54
C VAL A 153 -2.29 1.55 -7.41
N HIS A 154 -1.82 1.74 -6.17
CA HIS A 154 -2.39 1.10 -4.99
C HIS A 154 -3.82 1.58 -4.71
N ASP A 155 -4.06 2.88 -4.78
CA ASP A 155 -5.41 3.47 -4.65
C ASP A 155 -6.36 2.97 -5.74
N ALA A 156 -5.89 2.89 -6.98
CA ALA A 156 -6.71 2.42 -8.09
C ALA A 156 -6.99 0.91 -8.03
N PHE A 157 -5.95 0.08 -7.92
CA PHE A 157 -6.07 -1.37 -8.06
C PHE A 157 -6.27 -2.10 -6.73
N GLY A 158 -5.71 -1.57 -5.64
CA GLY A 158 -5.91 -2.06 -4.28
C GLY A 158 -7.24 -1.62 -3.69
N HIS A 159 -7.59 -0.33 -3.78
CA HIS A 159 -8.83 0.20 -3.18
C HIS A 159 -10.01 0.24 -4.15
N ALA A 160 -9.94 1.08 -5.18
CA ALA A 160 -11.10 1.39 -6.02
C ALA A 160 -11.62 0.19 -6.83
N ALA A 161 -10.71 -0.64 -7.37
CA ALA A 161 -11.10 -1.78 -8.21
C ALA A 161 -12.08 -2.74 -7.52
N ARG A 162 -11.95 -2.93 -6.20
CA ARG A 162 -12.74 -3.92 -5.44
C ARG A 162 -13.49 -3.35 -4.24
N GLY A 163 -13.34 -2.05 -3.97
CA GLY A 163 -14.02 -1.37 -2.87
C GLY A 163 -13.39 -1.65 -1.50
N ASN A 164 -12.07 -1.90 -1.46
CA ASN A 164 -11.36 -2.12 -0.21
C ASN A 164 -11.25 -0.80 0.58
N ARG A 165 -11.49 -0.87 1.88
CA ARG A 165 -11.62 0.32 2.75
C ARG A 165 -10.29 0.76 3.36
N PHE A 166 -10.16 2.05 3.63
CA PHE A 166 -9.09 2.65 4.46
C PHE A 166 -9.26 2.25 5.93
N THR A 167 -8.91 0.99 6.21
CA THR A 167 -9.03 0.32 7.50
C THR A 167 -8.03 -0.84 7.50
N ALA A 168 -7.53 -1.29 8.65
CA ALA A 168 -6.61 -2.44 8.71
C ALA A 168 -7.06 -3.66 7.86
N ARG A 169 -8.35 -4.03 7.91
CA ARG A 169 -8.88 -5.13 7.09
C ARG A 169 -8.84 -4.81 5.59
N GLY A 170 -9.23 -3.60 5.21
CA GLY A 170 -9.28 -3.21 3.82
C GLY A 170 -7.89 -2.98 3.22
N GLU A 171 -6.92 -2.50 4.00
CA GLU A 171 -5.50 -2.42 3.62
C GLU A 171 -4.91 -3.81 3.34
N PHE A 172 -5.22 -4.81 4.16
CA PHE A 172 -4.79 -6.19 3.91
C PHE A 172 -5.39 -6.75 2.62
N MET A 173 -6.68 -6.50 2.37
CA MET A 173 -7.32 -6.88 1.12
C MET A 173 -6.74 -6.11 -0.08
N ALA A 174 -6.47 -4.81 0.06
CA ALA A 174 -5.85 -3.99 -0.97
C ALA A 174 -4.43 -4.47 -1.31
N ALA A 175 -3.61 -4.78 -0.29
CA ALA A 175 -2.28 -5.36 -0.46
C ALA A 175 -2.36 -6.74 -1.14
N TRP A 176 -3.27 -7.63 -0.72
CA TRP A 176 -3.48 -8.94 -1.35
C TRP A 176 -3.95 -8.85 -2.79
N ASP A 177 -4.81 -7.90 -3.09
CA ASP A 177 -5.34 -7.70 -4.43
C ASP A 177 -4.29 -7.07 -5.36
N HIS A 178 -3.57 -6.06 -4.86
CA HIS A 178 -2.55 -5.34 -5.61
C HIS A 178 -1.29 -6.17 -5.83
N MET A 179 -0.86 -6.98 -4.85
CA MET A 179 0.35 -7.80 -4.99
C MET A 179 0.29 -8.78 -6.16
N LYS A 180 -0.90 -9.23 -6.57
CA LYS A 180 -1.06 -10.11 -7.74
C LYS A 180 -0.67 -9.44 -9.06
N MET A 181 -0.62 -8.11 -9.08
CA MET A 181 -0.16 -7.32 -10.20
C MET A 181 1.35 -7.11 -10.20
N TYR A 182 2.10 -7.73 -9.28
CA TYR A 182 3.55 -7.63 -9.23
C TYR A 182 4.21 -9.00 -9.42
N PRO A 183 5.45 -9.04 -9.96
CA PRO A 183 6.25 -10.25 -9.96
C PRO A 183 6.54 -10.72 -8.52
N PRO A 184 6.48 -12.04 -8.23
CA PRO A 184 6.78 -12.58 -6.91
C PRO A 184 8.14 -12.16 -6.34
N ALA A 185 9.11 -11.88 -7.22
CA ALA A 185 10.45 -11.44 -6.85
C ALA A 185 10.46 -10.16 -6.00
N CYS A 186 9.51 -9.24 -6.17
CA CYS A 186 9.45 -7.99 -5.42
C CYS A 186 8.41 -7.99 -4.27
N HIS A 187 7.69 -9.10 -4.04
CA HIS A 187 6.75 -9.22 -2.93
C HIS A 187 7.35 -8.90 -1.55
N PRO A 188 8.61 -9.28 -1.23
CA PRO A 188 9.22 -8.94 0.05
C PRO A 188 9.22 -7.43 0.36
N VAL A 189 9.70 -6.60 -0.56
CA VAL A 189 9.71 -5.12 -0.37
C VAL A 189 8.33 -4.51 -0.55
N LEU A 190 7.51 -5.03 -1.47
CA LEU A 190 6.12 -4.57 -1.66
C LEU A 190 5.32 -4.70 -0.35
N LEU A 191 5.46 -5.82 0.35
CA LEU A 191 4.75 -6.05 1.62
C LEU A 191 5.41 -5.33 2.79
N SER A 192 6.68 -4.96 2.72
CA SER A 192 7.29 -3.99 3.67
C SER A 192 6.70 -2.59 3.51
N GLU A 193 6.52 -2.12 2.27
CA GLU A 193 5.95 -0.81 1.93
C GLU A 193 4.44 -0.69 2.23
N THR A 194 3.75 -1.82 2.43
CA THR A 194 2.31 -1.85 2.67
C THR A 194 2.00 -2.51 4.02
N VAL A 195 2.04 -3.83 4.07
CA VAL A 195 1.63 -4.62 5.25
C VAL A 195 2.52 -4.37 6.47
N GLY A 196 3.82 -4.14 6.28
CA GLY A 196 4.74 -3.77 7.37
C GLY A 196 4.31 -2.48 8.08
N GLN A 197 4.13 -1.41 7.30
CA GLN A 197 3.67 -0.11 7.78
C GLN A 197 2.27 -0.19 8.42
N ILE A 198 1.32 -0.86 7.77
CA ILE A 198 -0.05 -1.03 8.28
C ILE A 198 -0.08 -1.86 9.57
N CYS A 199 0.70 -2.94 9.64
CA CYS A 199 0.82 -3.72 10.86
C CYS A 199 1.39 -2.89 12.00
N TRP A 200 2.44 -2.11 11.74
CA TRP A 200 3.00 -1.19 12.73
C TRP A 200 1.96 -0.17 13.19
N PHE A 201 1.29 0.51 12.26
CA PHE A 201 0.32 1.56 12.56
C PHE A 201 -0.91 1.07 13.35
N TYR A 202 -1.40 -0.14 13.06
CA TYR A 202 -2.60 -0.70 13.70
C TYR A 202 -2.34 -1.63 14.88
N PHE A 203 -1.16 -2.24 14.97
CA PHE A 203 -0.86 -3.30 15.94
C PHE A 203 0.51 -3.14 16.63
N GLY A 204 1.19 -2.01 16.40
CA GLY A 204 2.52 -1.74 16.92
C GLY A 204 2.60 -1.47 18.41
N PRO A 205 3.83 -1.52 18.97
CA PRO A 205 4.04 -1.31 20.40
C PRO A 205 3.46 0.02 20.91
N HIS A 206 3.45 1.06 20.08
CA HIS A 206 2.96 2.40 20.42
C HIS A 206 1.43 2.50 20.60
N VAL A 207 0.65 1.49 20.18
CA VAL A 207 -0.81 1.44 20.37
C VAL A 207 -1.27 0.20 21.14
N ARG A 208 -0.35 -0.59 21.68
CA ARG A 208 -0.63 -1.91 22.24
C ARG A 208 -0.32 -1.94 23.73
N ARG A 209 -1.19 -2.59 24.50
CA ARG A 209 -0.99 -2.86 25.93
C ARG A 209 0.09 -3.93 26.15
N PRO A 210 0.65 -4.07 27.37
CA PRO A 210 1.63 -5.11 27.69
C PRO A 210 1.15 -6.55 27.42
N ASP A 211 -0.15 -6.80 27.50
CA ASP A 211 -0.77 -8.11 27.21
C ASP A 211 -0.95 -8.39 25.71
N GLY A 212 -0.55 -7.46 24.83
CA GLY A 212 -0.67 -7.57 23.39
C GLY A 212 -2.03 -7.17 22.82
N SER A 213 -2.98 -6.71 23.64
CA SER A 213 -4.25 -6.16 23.18
C SER A 213 -4.08 -4.74 22.63
N VAL A 214 -4.86 -4.40 21.61
CA VAL A 214 -4.93 -3.04 21.04
C VAL A 214 -6.26 -2.44 21.50
N PRO A 215 -6.25 -1.33 22.27
CA PRO A 215 -7.47 -0.66 22.72
C PRO A 215 -8.33 -0.17 21.54
N GLY A 216 -9.64 -0.07 21.74
CA GLY A 216 -10.61 0.49 20.79
C GLY A 216 -11.40 1.66 21.38
N PRO A 217 -12.34 2.26 20.62
CA PRO A 217 -13.06 3.49 20.99
C PRO A 217 -13.72 3.58 22.39
N PRO A 218 -14.16 2.50 23.07
CA PRO A 218 -14.64 2.62 24.45
C PRO A 218 -13.52 2.60 25.50
N ASP A 219 -12.31 2.21 25.12
CA ASP A 219 -11.16 2.11 26.03
C ASP A 219 -10.54 3.50 26.28
N PRO A 220 -10.24 3.87 27.54
CA PRO A 220 -9.70 5.19 27.87
C PRO A 220 -8.29 5.44 27.33
N ASP A 221 -7.52 4.37 27.06
CA ASP A 221 -6.17 4.38 26.50
C ASP A 221 -6.16 4.21 24.97
N TYR A 222 -7.31 4.31 24.30
CA TYR A 222 -7.40 4.28 22.85
C TYR A 222 -6.77 5.50 22.19
N VAL A 223 -5.81 5.24 21.30
CA VAL A 223 -5.21 6.24 20.42
C VAL A 223 -5.90 6.21 19.06
N PRO A 224 -6.69 7.24 18.69
CA PRO A 224 -7.34 7.31 17.38
C PRO A 224 -6.30 7.48 16.26
N PRO A 225 -6.54 6.96 15.04
CA PRO A 225 -5.59 7.03 13.91
C PRO A 225 -4.99 8.42 13.66
N ALA A 226 -5.80 9.48 13.74
CA ALA A 226 -5.35 10.86 13.54
C ALA A 226 -4.29 11.35 14.55
N ARG A 227 -4.17 10.67 15.71
CA ARG A 227 -3.20 10.97 16.78
C ARG A 227 -2.04 9.98 16.84
N ARG A 228 -1.97 9.01 15.92
CA ARG A 228 -0.87 8.04 15.87
C ARG A 228 0.32 8.63 15.12
N PRO A 229 1.56 8.26 15.51
CA PRO A 229 2.73 8.58 14.72
C PRO A 229 2.68 7.88 13.36
N TYR A 230 3.39 8.43 12.40
CA TYR A 230 3.64 7.75 11.12
C TYR A 230 4.64 6.62 11.31
N SER A 231 4.46 5.52 10.57
CA SER A 231 5.42 4.42 10.56
C SER A 231 6.75 4.88 9.97
N PRO A 232 7.90 4.48 10.56
CA PRO A 232 9.19 4.58 9.88
C PRO A 232 9.09 3.99 8.48
N GLN A 233 9.74 4.61 7.49
CA GLN A 233 9.85 4.02 6.15
C GLN A 233 11.10 3.16 6.12
N LYS A 234 10.90 1.86 5.98
CA LYS A 234 11.96 0.86 5.93
C LYS A 234 11.95 0.15 4.58
N THR A 235 13.14 -0.02 4.02
CA THR A 235 13.39 -0.71 2.76
C THR A 235 13.77 -2.18 2.93
N VAL A 236 13.95 -2.61 4.17
CA VAL A 236 14.22 -4.02 4.52
C VAL A 236 13.16 -4.95 3.90
N PRO A 237 13.56 -5.98 3.13
CA PRO A 237 12.64 -6.97 2.59
C PRO A 237 11.94 -7.77 3.70
N MET A 238 10.64 -7.99 3.59
CA MET A 238 9.91 -8.87 4.51
C MET A 238 10.43 -10.33 4.40
N PRO A 239 10.79 -10.98 5.52
CA PRO A 239 11.22 -12.38 5.53
C PRO A 239 10.16 -13.34 4.99
N ASP A 240 10.60 -14.45 4.40
CA ASP A 240 9.74 -15.45 3.76
C ASP A 240 8.71 -16.06 4.73
N GLU A 241 9.07 -16.22 6.01
CA GLU A 241 8.16 -16.72 7.04
C GLU A 241 6.98 -15.77 7.25
N LEU A 242 7.25 -14.45 7.26
CA LEU A 242 6.21 -13.43 7.44
C LEU A 242 5.39 -13.22 6.17
N LEU A 243 6.01 -13.34 4.98
CA LEU A 243 5.28 -13.38 3.71
C LEU A 243 4.30 -14.57 3.68
N SER A 244 4.76 -15.74 4.10
CA SER A 244 3.93 -16.95 4.19
C SER A 244 2.81 -16.79 5.21
N ALA A 245 3.11 -16.19 6.37
CA ALA A 245 2.12 -15.89 7.40
C ALA A 245 1.08 -14.87 6.91
N PHE A 246 1.46 -13.84 6.16
CA PHE A 246 0.51 -12.91 5.55
C PHE A 246 -0.42 -13.63 4.55
N ARG A 247 0.14 -14.46 3.67
CA ARG A 247 -0.65 -15.21 2.67
C ARG A 247 -1.63 -16.18 3.32
N SER A 248 -1.28 -16.78 4.47
CA SER A 248 -2.16 -17.73 5.18
C SER A 248 -3.42 -17.09 5.75
N LEU A 249 -3.47 -15.75 5.86
CA LEU A 249 -4.65 -15.01 6.27
C LEU A 249 -5.79 -15.05 5.24
N PHE A 250 -5.49 -15.43 4.00
CA PHE A 250 -6.42 -15.42 2.88
C PHE A 250 -6.83 -16.85 2.50
N LYS A 251 -8.14 -17.08 2.41
CA LYS A 251 -8.70 -18.28 1.80
C LYS A 251 -9.34 -17.90 0.48
N GLN A 252 -8.90 -18.54 -0.61
CA GLN A 252 -9.54 -18.36 -1.90
C GLN A 252 -10.98 -18.88 -1.85
N VAL A 253 -11.89 -18.10 -2.39
CA VAL A 253 -13.30 -18.48 -2.52
C VAL A 253 -13.53 -18.80 -4.00
N SER A 254 -14.21 -19.91 -4.27
CA SER A 254 -14.63 -20.29 -5.62
C SER A 254 -15.44 -19.16 -6.26
N ARG A 255 -15.34 -19.01 -7.58
CA ARG A 255 -16.16 -18.07 -8.36
C ARG A 255 -17.64 -18.41 -8.28
#